data_AF-A0A7W5HI12-F1
#
_entry.id   AF-A0A7W5HI12-F1
#
_cell.length_a   1.000
_cell.length_b   1.000
_cell.length_c   1.000
_cell.angle_alpha   90.00
_cell.angle_beta   90.00
_cell.angle_gamma   90.00
#
_symmetry.space_group_name_H-M   'P 1'
#
loop_
_entity.id
_entity.type
_entity.pdbx_description
1 polymer ?
#
loop_
_entity_poly.entity_id
_entity_poly.type
_entity_poly.pdbx_seq_one_letter_code
_entity_poly.pdbx_strand_id
1 'polypeptide(L)'
;MPLIALFSGMRVNEISQLYLDDVETETVMDETGAKRKILYFHITPYRDGQSIKTPYSLRRIPIHSKLLGLGFERYVADVKSTGAVHLFPGLHWAEGGPGVGVSHWFNRWHLRRNCAIHTPTKTPALLPPHADDDGGTPAHSG
;
A
#
# COMPACT_ATOMS: atom_id res chain seq x y z
N MET A 1 -1.36 -7.51 -3.18
CA MET A 1 -0.72 -6.41 -2.43
C MET A 1 -1.58 -5.14 -2.30
N PRO A 2 -2.09 -4.49 -3.36
CA PRO A 2 -2.86 -3.23 -3.21
C PRO A 2 -4.08 -3.35 -2.29
N LEU A 3 -4.78 -4.50 -2.34
CA LEU A 3 -5.90 -4.77 -1.44
C LEU A 3 -5.48 -4.83 0.04
N ILE A 4 -4.29 -5.37 0.34
CA ILE A 4 -3.78 -5.36 1.72
C ILE A 4 -3.57 -3.91 2.15
N ALA A 5 -2.88 -3.10 1.33
CA ALA A 5 -2.66 -1.69 1.62
C ALA A 5 -3.97 -0.93 1.86
N LEU A 6 -5.00 -1.18 1.03
CA LEU A 6 -6.31 -0.57 1.15
C LEU A 6 -7.00 -0.90 2.48
N PHE A 7 -6.97 -2.16 2.90
CA PHE A 7 -7.70 -2.62 4.09
C PHE A 7 -6.90 -2.53 5.40
N SER A 8 -5.57 -2.36 5.35
CA SER A 8 -4.72 -2.31 6.54
C SER A 8 -4.03 -0.97 6.77
N GLY A 9 -3.99 -0.08 5.76
CA GLY A 9 -3.23 1.17 5.83
C GLY A 9 -1.71 0.99 5.89
N MET A 10 -1.20 -0.21 5.65
CA MET A 10 0.23 -0.51 5.68
C MET A 10 0.97 0.18 4.52
N ARG A 11 2.21 0.58 4.78
CA ARG A 11 3.09 1.13 3.75
C ARG A 11 3.49 0.01 2.78
N VAL A 12 3.71 0.37 1.51
CA VAL A 12 4.10 -0.59 0.47
C VAL A 12 5.28 -1.48 0.89
N ASN A 13 6.33 -0.89 1.49
CA ASN A 13 7.50 -1.64 1.92
C ASN A 13 7.20 -2.58 3.11
N GLU A 14 6.33 -2.16 4.04
CA GLU A 14 5.89 -3.00 5.17
C GLU A 14 5.19 -4.26 4.66
N ILE A 15 4.38 -4.15 3.61
CA ILE A 15 3.66 -5.30 3.05
C ILE A 15 4.59 -6.17 2.18
N SER A 16 5.47 -5.56 1.38
CA SER A 16 6.30 -6.29 0.41
C SER A 16 7.39 -7.12 1.07
N GLN A 17 7.83 -6.73 2.26
CA GLN A 17 8.88 -7.44 3.01
C GLN A 17 8.34 -8.49 4.00
N LEU A 18 7.02 -8.75 3.98
CA LEU A 18 6.41 -9.73 4.88
C LEU A 18 6.94 -11.13 4.61
N TYR A 19 7.31 -11.82 5.68
CA TYR A 19 7.51 -13.26 5.69
C TYR A 19 6.16 -13.97 5.86
N LEU A 20 6.09 -15.25 5.49
CA LEU A 20 4.91 -16.06 5.83
C LEU A 20 4.69 -16.10 7.34
N ASP A 21 5.77 -16.14 8.11
CA ASP A 21 5.73 -16.15 9.57
C ASP A 21 5.29 -14.80 10.19
N ASP A 22 5.18 -13.73 9.38
CA ASP A 22 4.54 -12.48 9.81
C ASP A 22 3.01 -12.54 9.73
N VAL A 23 2.45 -13.61 9.17
CA VAL A 23 1.01 -13.89 9.19
C VAL A 23 0.71 -14.77 10.39
N GLU A 24 0.42 -14.12 11.52
CA GLU A 24 0.17 -14.78 12.79
C GLU A 24 -1.31 -15.04 13.02
N THR A 25 -1.64 -16.09 13.79
CA THR A 25 -3.01 -16.37 14.23
C THR A 25 -3.08 -16.34 15.73
N GLU A 26 -4.10 -15.66 16.28
CA GLU A 26 -4.38 -15.62 17.70
C GLU A 26 -5.82 -16.07 17.96
N THR A 27 -6.04 -16.82 19.03
CA THR A 27 -7.38 -17.17 19.49
C THR A 27 -7.81 -16.18 20.57
N VAL A 28 -8.85 -15.41 20.30
CA VAL A 28 -9.42 -14.44 21.24
C VAL A 28 -10.81 -14.89 21.68
N MET A 29 -11.27 -14.44 22.84
CA MET A 29 -12.68 -14.57 23.23
C MET A 29 -13.42 -13.29 22.86
N ASP A 30 -14.61 -13.43 22.31
CA ASP A 30 -15.50 -12.30 22.09
C ASP A 30 -16.33 -11.95 23.34
N GLU A 31 -17.16 -10.91 23.22
CA GLU A 31 -18.08 -10.45 24.27
C GLU A 31 -19.10 -11.50 24.73
N THR A 32 -19.33 -12.55 23.93
CA THR A 32 -20.23 -13.68 24.25
C THR A 32 -19.51 -14.84 24.94
N GLY A 33 -18.18 -14.75 25.10
CA GLY A 33 -17.33 -15.81 25.62
C GLY A 33 -16.94 -16.87 24.58
N ALA A 34 -17.29 -16.67 23.30
CA ALA A 34 -16.94 -17.61 22.24
C ALA A 34 -15.52 -17.37 21.74
N LYS A 35 -14.77 -18.47 21.53
CA LYS A 35 -13.42 -18.42 20.98
C LYS A 35 -13.47 -18.17 19.48
N ARG A 36 -12.74 -17.15 19.01
CA ARG A 36 -12.56 -16.83 17.59
C ARG A 36 -11.09 -16.77 17.25
N LYS A 37 -10.73 -17.20 16.04
CA LYS A 37 -9.39 -17.01 15.50
C LYS A 37 -9.33 -15.70 14.73
N ILE A 38 -8.30 -14.90 14.99
CA ILE A 38 -8.01 -13.69 14.24
C ILE A 38 -6.60 -13.82 13.68
N LEU A 39 -6.46 -13.52 12.39
CA LEU A 39 -5.17 -13.43 11.74
C LEU A 39 -4.65 -12.00 11.81
N TYR A 40 -3.33 -11.85 11.89
CA TYR A 40 -2.66 -10.56 11.98
C TYR A 40 -1.48 -10.51 11.01
N PHE A 41 -1.20 -9.32 10.48
CA PHE A 41 0.11 -8.97 9.96
C PHE A 41 0.96 -8.46 11.12
N HIS A 42 2.10 -9.09 11.39
CA HIS A 42 3.09 -8.59 12.32
C HIS A 42 4.14 -7.78 11.58
N ILE A 43 4.22 -6.48 11.86
CA ILE A 43 5.20 -5.58 11.27
C ILE A 43 6.37 -5.47 12.23
N THR A 44 7.51 -5.98 11.79
CA THR A 44 8.69 -6.15 12.64
C THR A 44 9.97 -5.96 11.80
N PRO A 45 11.11 -5.57 12.42
CA PRO A 45 12.42 -5.54 11.79
C PRO A 45 13.29 -6.77 12.16
N TYR A 46 12.69 -7.85 12.66
CA TYR A 46 13.43 -8.95 13.31
C TYR A 46 14.00 -9.98 12.34
N ARG A 47 13.54 -10.05 11.10
CA ARG A 47 14.08 -10.97 10.09
C ARG A 47 14.97 -10.24 9.10
N ASP A 48 15.81 -11.02 8.44
CA ASP A 48 16.75 -10.52 7.45
C ASP A 48 16.05 -9.67 6.37
N GLY A 49 16.71 -8.60 5.93
CA GLY A 49 16.16 -7.66 4.96
C GLY A 49 14.93 -6.84 5.41
N GLN A 50 14.33 -7.09 6.58
CA GLN A 50 13.21 -6.28 7.08
C GLN A 50 13.70 -4.96 7.67
N SER A 51 12.96 -3.91 7.39
CA SER A 51 13.21 -2.59 7.98
C SER A 51 11.91 -1.89 8.33
N ILE A 52 11.90 -1.19 9.47
CA ILE A 52 10.79 -0.32 9.87
C ILE A 52 11.29 1.12 9.94
N LYS A 53 10.44 2.07 9.56
CA LYS A 53 10.83 3.48 9.49
C LYS A 53 11.13 4.09 10.86
N THR A 54 10.39 3.66 11.88
CA THR A 54 10.51 4.13 13.26
C THR A 54 10.16 2.99 14.22
N PRO A 55 10.63 3.03 15.48
CA PRO A 55 10.24 2.05 16.50
C PRO A 55 8.72 1.92 16.66
N TYR A 56 7.99 3.05 16.57
CA TYR A 56 6.52 3.09 16.61
C TYR A 56 5.82 2.37 15.44
N SER A 57 6.56 1.99 14.40
CA SER A 57 6.01 1.22 13.29
C SER A 57 5.87 -0.27 13.62
N LEU A 58 6.51 -0.76 14.69
CA LEU A 58 6.34 -2.14 15.16
C LEU A 58 4.93 -2.32 15.74
N ARG A 59 4.14 -3.21 15.13
CA ARG A 59 2.73 -3.41 15.51
C ARG A 59 2.17 -4.70 14.90
N ARG A 60 1.05 -5.18 15.46
CA ARG A 60 0.21 -6.22 14.86
C ARG A 60 -1.05 -5.57 14.29
N ILE A 61 -1.42 -5.91 13.07
CA ILE A 61 -2.62 -5.37 12.40
C ILE A 61 -3.55 -6.53 12.08
N PRO A 62 -4.80 -6.55 12.57
CA PRO A 62 -5.77 -7.58 12.22
C PRO A 62 -6.01 -7.63 10.71
N ILE A 63 -6.04 -8.83 10.14
CA ILE A 63 -6.38 -9.03 8.74
C ILE A 63 -7.88 -8.80 8.57
N HIS A 64 -8.22 -7.81 7.77
CA HIS A 64 -9.61 -7.42 7.53
C HIS A 64 -10.42 -8.57 6.91
N SER A 65 -11.65 -8.78 7.38
CA SER A 65 -12.53 -9.88 6.96
C SER A 65 -12.74 -9.96 5.45
N LYS A 66 -12.73 -8.81 4.75
CA LYS A 66 -12.82 -8.77 3.29
C LYS A 66 -11.65 -9.45 2.58
N LEU A 67 -10.42 -9.39 3.12
CA LEU A 67 -9.28 -10.12 2.58
C LEU A 67 -9.45 -11.63 2.77
N LEU A 68 -9.93 -12.04 3.95
CA LEU A 68 -10.23 -13.45 4.24
C LEU A 68 -11.29 -13.98 3.27
N GLY A 69 -12.38 -13.24 3.05
CA GLY A 69 -13.45 -13.59 2.10
C GLY A 69 -12.99 -13.66 0.64
N LEU A 70 -11.92 -12.96 0.26
CA LEU A 70 -11.29 -13.05 -1.06
C LEU A 70 -10.33 -14.26 -1.18
N GLY A 71 -10.14 -15.02 -0.11
CA GLY A 71 -9.28 -16.21 -0.08
C GLY A 71 -7.83 -15.93 0.31
N PHE A 72 -7.57 -14.91 1.14
CA PHE A 72 -6.21 -14.63 1.60
C PHE A 72 -5.55 -15.81 2.33
N GLU A 73 -6.29 -16.56 3.16
CA GLU A 73 -5.75 -17.75 3.84
C GLU A 73 -5.33 -18.85 2.86
N ARG A 74 -6.11 -19.05 1.79
CA ARG A 74 -5.77 -19.98 0.72
C ARG A 74 -4.48 -19.54 0.02
N TYR A 75 -4.34 -18.27 -0.30
CA TYR A 75 -3.10 -17.73 -0.85
C TYR A 75 -1.89 -18.00 0.06
N VAL A 76 -2.01 -17.76 1.36
CA VAL A 76 -0.94 -18.04 2.33
C VAL A 76 -0.58 -19.53 2.34
N ALA A 77 -1.58 -20.41 2.35
CA ALA A 77 -1.37 -21.86 2.31
C ALA A 77 -0.69 -22.31 1.00
N ASP A 78 -1.13 -21.78 -0.14
CA ASP A 78 -0.56 -22.09 -1.45
C ASP A 78 0.92 -21.67 -1.50
N VAL A 79 1.24 -20.45 -1.07
CA VAL A 79 2.65 -19.97 -1.00
C VAL A 79 3.49 -20.80 -0.04
N LYS A 80 2.94 -21.17 1.13
CA LYS A 80 3.64 -22.03 2.08
C LYS A 80 3.95 -23.41 1.50
N SER A 81 3.05 -23.95 0.68
CA SER A 81 3.23 -25.26 0.03
C SER A 81 4.38 -25.29 -0.97
N THR A 82 4.81 -24.14 -1.50
CA THR A 82 5.95 -24.05 -2.42
C THR A 82 7.30 -24.04 -1.69
N GLY A 83 7.31 -24.04 -0.35
CA GLY A 83 8.54 -23.89 0.45
C GLY A 83 9.12 -22.47 0.45
N ALA A 84 8.38 -21.47 -0.06
CA ALA A 84 8.82 -20.09 0.00
C ALA A 84 8.78 -19.56 1.44
N VAL A 85 9.67 -18.62 1.77
CA VAL A 85 9.72 -17.97 3.10
C VAL A 85 8.99 -16.63 3.14
N HIS A 86 8.93 -15.92 2.00
CA HIS A 86 8.27 -14.62 1.89
C HIS A 86 6.80 -14.76 1.49
N LEU A 87 5.96 -13.86 1.97
CA LEU A 87 4.54 -13.81 1.60
C LEU A 87 4.35 -13.49 0.11
N PHE A 88 5.29 -12.78 -0.52
CA PHE A 88 5.29 -12.47 -1.96
C PHE A 88 6.62 -12.94 -2.60
N PRO A 89 6.75 -14.23 -2.95
CA PRO A 89 8.02 -14.81 -3.39
C PRO A 89 8.56 -14.24 -4.71
N GLY A 90 7.69 -13.71 -5.57
CA GLY A 90 8.08 -13.16 -6.88
C GLY A 90 8.63 -11.73 -6.83
N LEU A 91 8.76 -11.11 -5.66
CA LEU A 91 9.33 -9.77 -5.55
C LEU A 91 10.86 -9.82 -5.57
N HIS A 92 11.45 -8.87 -6.31
CA HIS A 92 12.88 -8.67 -6.31
C HIS A 92 13.30 -7.83 -5.10
N TRP A 93 14.25 -8.33 -4.32
CA TRP A 93 14.84 -7.64 -3.18
C TRP A 93 16.08 -6.89 -3.65
N ALA A 94 16.02 -5.57 -3.61
CA ALA A 94 17.10 -4.67 -4.00
C ALA A 94 17.34 -3.63 -2.90
N GLU A 95 18.33 -2.77 -3.11
CA GLU A 95 18.57 -1.61 -2.26
C GLU A 95 17.28 -0.77 -2.12
N GLY A 96 16.95 -0.38 -0.89
CA GLY A 96 15.68 0.30 -0.56
C GLY A 96 14.49 -0.64 -0.33
N GLY A 97 14.67 -1.96 -0.45
CA GLY A 97 13.69 -2.98 -0.11
C GLY A 97 12.80 -3.42 -1.28
N PRO A 98 12.05 -4.52 -1.10
CA PRO A 98 11.21 -5.12 -2.15
C PRO A 98 10.02 -4.24 -2.57
N GLY A 99 9.73 -3.17 -1.82
CA GLY A 99 8.65 -2.22 -2.12
C GLY A 99 8.95 -1.30 -3.30
N VAL A 100 10.22 -1.16 -3.71
CA VAL A 100 10.65 -0.28 -4.81
C VAL A 100 10.00 -0.70 -6.13
N GLY A 101 10.11 -1.98 -6.49
CA GLY A 101 9.52 -2.52 -7.71
C GLY A 101 8.00 -2.37 -7.75
N VAL A 102 7.33 -2.64 -6.63
CA VAL A 102 5.87 -2.50 -6.49
C VAL A 102 5.43 -1.05 -6.65
N SER A 103 6.14 -0.12 -6.00
CA SER A 103 5.87 1.32 -6.09
C SER A 103 6.03 1.83 -7.52
N HIS A 104 7.07 1.37 -8.22
CA HIS A 104 7.29 1.72 -9.62
C HIS A 104 6.19 1.18 -10.53
N TRP A 105 5.80 -0.09 -10.40
CA TRP A 105 4.69 -0.67 -11.15
C TRP A 105 3.39 0.10 -10.91
N PHE A 106 3.07 0.39 -9.66
CA PHE A 106 1.83 1.08 -9.31
C PHE A 106 1.78 2.50 -9.91
N ASN A 107 2.86 3.27 -9.75
CA ASN A 107 2.92 4.65 -10.22
C ASN A 107 3.04 4.76 -11.74
N ARG A 108 3.88 3.94 -12.38
CA ARG A 108 4.14 4.05 -13.83
C ARG A 108 3.08 3.36 -14.68
N TRP A 109 2.54 2.25 -14.19
CA TRP A 109 1.62 1.43 -14.97
C TRP A 109 0.19 1.55 -14.46
N HIS A 110 -0.07 1.21 -13.20
CA HIS A 110 -1.46 1.11 -12.70
C HIS A 110 -2.19 2.46 -12.71
N LEU A 111 -1.60 3.50 -12.08
CA LEU A 111 -2.23 4.83 -12.03
C LEU A 111 -2.41 5.44 -13.43
N ARG A 112 -1.41 5.31 -14.29
CA ARG A 112 -1.40 5.96 -15.61
C ARG A 112 -2.29 5.24 -16.62
N ARG A 113 -2.26 3.91 -16.65
CA ARG A 113 -2.95 3.13 -17.68
C ARG A 113 -4.33 2.65 -17.28
N ASN A 114 -4.54 2.35 -15.99
CA ASN A 114 -5.81 1.77 -15.54
C ASN A 114 -6.71 2.80 -14.85
N CYS A 115 -6.12 3.81 -14.21
CA CYS A 115 -6.89 4.83 -13.48
C CYS A 115 -6.96 6.19 -14.20
N ALA A 116 -6.28 6.35 -15.35
CA ALA A 116 -6.18 7.60 -16.09
C ALA A 116 -5.71 8.82 -15.26
N ILE A 117 -4.96 8.58 -14.18
CA ILE A 117 -4.37 9.64 -13.38
C ILE A 117 -3.02 9.94 -14.00
N HIS A 118 -2.89 11.02 -14.78
CA HIS A 118 -1.63 11.34 -15.49
C HIS A 118 -0.79 12.40 -14.78
N THR A 119 -1.41 13.24 -13.96
CA THR A 119 -0.72 14.34 -13.29
C THR A 119 0.27 13.80 -12.25
N PRO A 120 1.54 14.20 -12.30
CA PRO A 120 2.53 13.84 -11.28
C PRO A 120 2.40 14.72 -10.02
N THR A 121 1.79 15.90 -10.14
CA THR A 121 1.66 16.89 -9.08
C THR A 121 0.36 16.71 -8.31
N LYS A 122 0.43 16.78 -6.98
CA LYS A 122 -0.74 16.71 -6.08
C LYS A 122 -1.65 17.93 -6.15
N THR A 123 -1.12 19.04 -6.67
CA THR A 123 -1.81 20.32 -6.83
C THR A 123 -1.79 20.66 -8.32
N PRO A 124 -2.93 20.83 -8.99
CA PRO A 124 -2.95 21.49 -10.29
C PRO A 124 -2.32 22.87 -10.10
N ALA A 125 -1.36 23.26 -10.94
CA ALA A 125 -0.88 24.63 -10.93
C ALA A 125 -2.11 25.56 -11.02
N LEU A 126 -2.22 26.50 -10.08
CA LEU A 126 -3.30 27.49 -10.08
C LEU A 126 -3.40 28.05 -11.50
N LEU A 127 -4.59 27.96 -12.09
CA LEU A 127 -4.90 28.64 -13.35
C LEU A 127 -4.44 30.10 -13.20
N PRO A 128 -3.73 30.68 -14.19
CA PRO A 128 -3.32 32.06 -14.09
C PRO A 128 -4.56 32.94 -13.89
N PRO A 129 -4.47 34.00 -13.05
CA PRO A 129 -5.58 34.93 -12.91
C PRO A 129 -5.94 35.47 -14.30
N HIS A 130 -7.24 35.53 -14.58
CA HIS A 130 -7.77 36.13 -15.80
C HIS A 130 -7.05 37.44 -16.07
N ALA A 131 -6.48 37.60 -17.27
CA ALA A 131 -5.92 38.85 -17.71
C ALA A 131 -7.03 39.92 -17.62
N ASP A 132 -6.79 40.95 -16.83
CA ASP A 132 -7.61 42.16 -16.85
C ASP A 132 -7.58 42.73 -18.28
N ASP A 133 -8.78 42.99 -18.79
CA ASP A 133 -9.06 43.62 -20.07
C ASP A 133 -8.59 45.08 -20.03
N ASP A 134 -7.31 45.32 -20.36
CA ASP A 134 -6.78 46.66 -20.66
C ASP A 134 -7.24 47.09 -22.06
N GLY A 135 -8.54 47.38 -22.16
CA GLY A 135 -9.16 48.01 -23.32
C GLY A 135 -8.82 49.49 -23.41
N GLY A 136 -7.59 49.79 -23.84
CA GLY A 136 -7.19 51.14 -24.27
C GLY A 136 -8.09 51.64 -25.41
N THR A 137 -8.77 52.77 -25.20
CA THR A 137 -9.49 53.48 -26.27
C THR A 137 -8.49 54.40 -27.00
N PRO A 138 -8.37 54.34 -28.34
CA PRO A 138 -7.51 55.25 -29.08
C PRO A 138 -8.22 56.59 -29.33
N ALA A 139 -7.43 57.66 -29.31
CA ALA A 139 -7.82 58.99 -29.72
C ALA A 139 -8.28 59.03 -31.19
N HIS A 140 -9.37 59.74 -31.47
CA HIS A 140 -9.64 60.27 -32.80
C HIS A 140 -10.04 61.73 -32.75
N SER A 141 -9.43 62.45 -33.70
CA SER A 141 -9.46 63.87 -34.01
C SER A 141 -10.84 64.37 -34.43
N GLY A 142 -11.15 65.64 -34.10
CA GLY A 142 -12.28 66.42 -34.56
C GLY A 142 -12.28 67.80 -33.90
#